data_AF-A0A522V608-F1
#
_entry.id   AF-A0A522V608-F1
#
_cell.length_a   1.000
_cell.length_b   1.000
_cell.length_c   1.000
_cell.angle_alpha   90.00
_cell.angle_beta   90.00
_cell.angle_gamma   90.00
#
_symmetry.space_group_name_H-M   'P 1'
#
loop_
_entity.id
_entity.type
_entity.pdbx_description
1 polymer ?
#
loop_
_entity_poly.entity_id
_entity_poly.type
_entity_poly.pdbx_seq_one_letter_code
_entity_poly.pdbx_strand_id
1 'polypeptide(L)' 'MSRIIEAVFENGVFKPLQKVNMPEHKKLRLILENTVKPSTRKKCSLSGIIDIARDCADTDLSVHHDKYLYGVEN' A
#
# COMPACT_ATOMS: atom_id res chain seq x y z
N MET A 1 29.33 16.12 -3.53
CA MET A 1 29.05 14.67 -3.65
C MET A 1 28.30 14.21 -2.40
N SER A 2 27.04 13.81 -2.55
CA SER A 2 26.27 13.14 -1.48
C SER A 2 26.79 11.72 -1.30
N ARG A 3 26.93 11.26 -0.06
CA ARG A 3 27.25 9.87 0.29
C ARG A 3 26.20 9.37 1.26
N ILE A 4 25.70 8.17 1.04
CA ILE A 4 24.81 7.47 1.97
C ILE A 4 25.70 6.71 2.94
N ILE A 5 25.47 6.90 4.24
CA ILE A 5 26.21 6.23 5.30
C ILE A 5 25.21 5.37 6.06
N GLU A 6 25.45 4.07 6.06
CA GLU A 6 24.65 3.13 6.85
C GLU A 6 25.02 3.24 8.33
N ALA A 7 24.00 3.24 9.18
CA ALA A 7 24.16 3.38 10.62
C ALA A 7 23.16 2.50 11.35
N VAL A 8 23.54 2.05 12.54
CA VAL A 8 22.69 1.30 13.47
C VAL A 8 22.27 2.24 14.60
N PHE A 9 21.00 2.19 14.98
CA PHE A 9 20.48 2.96 16.11
C PHE A 9 20.49 2.10 17.38
N GLU A 10 21.32 2.47 18.35
CA GLU A 10 21.44 1.77 19.63
C GLU A 10 21.48 2.76 20.79
N ASN A 11 20.66 2.54 21.83
CA ASN A 11 20.64 3.35 23.05
C ASN A 11 20.46 4.86 22.81
N GLY A 12 19.69 5.26 21.79
CA GLY A 12 19.47 6.67 21.46
C GLY A 12 20.55 7.31 20.59
N VAL A 13 21.57 6.55 20.15
CA VAL A 13 22.69 7.06 19.34
C VAL A 13 22.74 6.36 17.98
N PHE A 14 22.85 7.13 16.89
CA PHE A 14 23.10 6.60 15.55
C PHE A 14 24.60 6.33 15.36
N LYS A 15 24.99 5.06 15.33
CA LYS A 15 26.37 4.61 15.16
C LYS A 15 26.60 4.22 13.70
N PRO A 16 27.50 4.91 12.96
CA PRO A 16 27.79 4.52 11.58
C PRO A 16 28.53 3.17 11.53
N LEU A 17 28.22 2.34 10.54
CA LEU A 17 28.90 1.05 10.32
C LEU A 17 30.36 1.23 9.89
N GLN A 18 30.68 2.36 9.27
CA GLN A 18 32.02 2.72 8.81
C GLN A 18 32.49 4.01 9.47
N LYS A 19 33.80 4.14 9.70
CA LYS A 19 34.38 5.35 10.28
C LYS A 19 34.20 6.52 9.32
N VAL A 20 33.47 7.53 9.77
CA VAL A 20 33.23 8.76 9.00
C VAL A 20 34.17 9.84 9.51
N ASN A 21 35.05 10.36 8.66
CA ASN A 21 35.87 11.51 8.99
C ASN A 21 35.11 12.80 8.61
N MET A 22 34.49 13.46 9.58
CA MET A 22 33.78 14.73 9.40
C MET A 22 34.10 15.69 10.56
N PRO A 23 34.11 17.01 10.28
CA PRO A 23 34.29 18.02 11.32
C PRO A 23 33.13 17.97 12.33
N GLU A 24 33.44 18.28 13.59
CA GLU A 24 32.43 18.45 14.64
C GLU A 24 31.44 19.56 14.28
N HIS A 25 30.23 19.49 14.85
CA HIS A 25 29.13 20.45 14.62
C HIS A 25 28.57 20.52 13.18
N LYS A 26 28.84 19.52 12.35
CA LYS A 26 28.26 19.46 11.01
C LYS A 26 26.79 18.98 11.04
N LYS A 27 25.88 19.75 10.43
CA LYS A 27 24.48 19.34 10.26
C LYS A 27 24.38 18.21 9.24
N LEU A 28 23.66 17.15 9.59
CA LEU A 28 23.40 15.98 8.74
C LEU A 28 21.88 15.79 8.57
N ARG A 29 21.47 15.21 7.45
CA ARG A 29 20.08 14.80 7.20
C ARG A 29 19.99 13.28 7.30
N LEU A 30 19.18 12.79 8.22
CA LEU A 30 18.85 11.37 8.35
C LEU A 30 17.67 11.04 7.44
N ILE A 31 17.77 9.96 6.67
CA ILE A 31 16.69 9.44 5.84
C ILE A 31 16.46 8.01 6.30
N LEU A 32 15.26 7.72 6.81
CA LEU A 32 14.86 6.38 7.19
C LEU A 32 14.13 5.77 6.01
N GLU A 33 14.72 4.76 5.39
CA GLU A 33 14.04 4.01 4.33
C GLU A 33 12.98 3.11 4.97
N ASN A 34 11.71 3.48 4.79
CA ASN A 34 10.60 2.62 5.17
C ASN A 34 10.52 1.50 4.12
N THR A 35 11.10 0.33 4.42
CA THR A 35 10.89 -0.87 3.63
C THR A 35 9.49 -1.40 3.90
N VAL A 36 8.48 -0.65 3.44
CA VAL A 36 7.13 -1.21 3.28
C VAL A 36 7.29 -2.31 2.24
N LYS A 37 7.44 -3.56 2.71
CA LYS A 37 7.27 -4.73 1.86
C LYS A 37 5.93 -4.49 1.15
N PRO A 38 5.88 -4.40 -0.20
CA PRO A 38 4.61 -4.30 -0.86
C PRO A 38 3.85 -5.53 -0.41
N SER A 39 2.79 -5.32 0.37
CA SER A 39 1.85 -6.40 0.64
C SER A 39 1.42 -6.83 -0.74
N THR A 40 1.78 -8.05 -1.13
CA THR A 40 1.30 -8.66 -2.35
C THR A 40 -0.21 -8.63 -2.22
N ARG A 41 -0.86 -7.62 -2.81
CA ARG A 41 -2.30 -7.56 -2.94
C ARG A 41 -2.63 -8.84 -3.69
N LYS A 42 -3.12 -9.84 -2.97
CA LYS A 42 -3.70 -11.02 -3.60
C LYS A 42 -4.73 -10.46 -4.56
N LYS A 43 -4.49 -10.61 -5.87
CA LYS A 43 -5.50 -10.34 -6.88
C LYS A 43 -6.60 -11.35 -6.58
N CYS A 44 -7.56 -10.98 -5.74
CA CYS A 44 -8.80 -11.73 -5.62
C CYS A 44 -9.50 -11.54 -6.95
N SER A 45 -9.28 -12.43 -7.92
CA SER A 45 -10.21 -12.52 -9.02
C SER A 45 -11.51 -13.01 -8.41
N LEU A 46 -12.53 -12.18 -8.44
CA LEU A 46 -13.89 -12.54 -8.00
C LEU A 46 -14.52 -13.59 -8.93
N SER A 47 -13.73 -14.28 -9.76
CA SER A 47 -14.13 -15.29 -10.73
C SER A 47 -14.85 -16.48 -10.12
N GLY A 48 -14.74 -16.70 -8.80
CA GLY A 48 -15.49 -17.74 -8.08
C GLY A 48 -16.84 -17.28 -7.49
N ILE A 49 -17.16 -15.98 -7.53
CA ILE A 49 -18.43 -15.44 -7.00
C ILE A 49 -19.46 -15.26 -8.13
N ILE A 50 -19.01 -15.09 -9.37
CA ILE A 50 -19.87 -14.90 -10.55
C ILE A 50 -20.71 -16.15 -10.87
N ASP A 51 -20.38 -17.30 -10.29
CA ASP A 51 -20.99 -18.59 -10.59
C ASP A 51 -22.24 -18.92 -9.74
N ILE A 52 -22.65 -18.00 -8.86
CA ILE A 52 -23.84 -18.17 -8.00
C ILE A 52 -25.15 -17.99 -8.80
N ALA A 53 -25.08 -17.32 -9.95
CA ALA A 53 -26.24 -17.01 -10.78
C ALA A 53 -25.94 -17.31 -12.27
N ARG A 54 -25.61 -18.57 -12.60
CA ARG A 54 -25.38 -19.01 -14.00
C ARG A 54 -26.58 -18.81 -14.92
N ASP A 55 -27.76 -18.73 -14.33
CA ASP A 55 -29.08 -18.59 -14.94
C ASP A 55 -29.57 -17.13 -15.00
N CYS A 56 -28.76 -16.17 -14.55
CA CYS A 56 -29.09 -14.75 -14.62
C CYS A 56 -28.32 -14.08 -15.77
N ALA A 57 -29.01 -13.79 -16.88
CA ALA A 57 -28.43 -13.08 -18.02
C ALA A 57 -28.23 -11.57 -17.76
N ASP A 58 -28.75 -11.06 -16.65
CA ASP A 58 -28.71 -9.64 -16.29
C ASP A 58 -27.54 -9.40 -15.32
N THR A 59 -26.38 -9.05 -15.87
CA THR A 59 -25.12 -8.90 -15.11
C THR A 59 -25.04 -7.55 -14.39
N ASP A 60 -25.91 -6.59 -14.71
CA ASP A 60 -25.85 -5.23 -14.16
C ASP A 60 -27.19 -4.78 -13.56
N LEU A 61 -27.56 -5.43 -12.46
CA LEU A 61 -28.74 -5.08 -11.65
C LEU A 61 -28.64 -3.68 -11.02
N SER A 62 -27.46 -3.05 -11.04
CA SER A 62 -27.22 -1.75 -10.40
C SER A 62 -27.79 -0.60 -11.23
N VAL A 63 -27.80 -0.73 -12.57
CA VAL A 63 -28.34 0.30 -13.48
C VAL A 63 -29.86 0.43 -13.34
N HIS A 64 -30.55 -0.63 -12.94
CA HIS A 64 -31.99 -0.66 -12.75
C HIS A 64 -32.41 -0.69 -11.28
N HIS A 65 -31.55 -0.21 -10.37
CA HIS A 65 -31.82 -0.23 -8.93
C HIS A 65 -33.15 0.44 -8.54
N ASP A 66 -33.52 1.51 -9.25
CA ASP A 66 -34.78 2.23 -9.02
C ASP A 66 -36.02 1.33 -9.22
N LYS A 67 -35.97 0.39 -10.18
CA LYS A 67 -37.05 -0.58 -10.42
C LYS A 67 -37.29 -1.50 -9.21
N TYR A 68 -36.22 -1.85 -8.49
CA TYR A 68 -36.29 -2.77 -7.35
C TYR A 68 -36.54 -2.05 -6.03
N LEU A 69 -36.07 -0.80 -5.90
CA LEU A 69 -36.33 0.02 -4.72
C LEU A 69 -37.75 0.58 -4.69
N TYR A 70 -38.21 1.13 -5.81
CA TYR A 70 -39.43 1.94 -5.84
C TYR A 70 -40.61 1.19 -6.44
N GLY A 71 -40.37 0.04 -7.10
CA GLY A 71 -41.40 -0.66 -7.87
C GLY A 71 -41.80 0.15 -9.11
N VAL A 72 -42.27 -0.54 -10.15
CA VAL A 72 -42.83 0.16 -11.32
C VAL A 72 -44.22 0.66 -10.93
N GLU A 73 -44.40 1.98 -10.84
CA GLU A 73 -45.75 2.57 -10.80
C GLU A 73 -46.39 2.37 -12.19
N ASN A 74 -47.59 1.75 -12.21
CA ASN A 74 -48.40 1.54 -13.41
C ASN A 74 -48.95 2.85 -13.98
#